data_AF-A0A6I3CI78-F1
#
_entry.id   AF-A0A6I3CI78-F1
#
_cell.length_a   1.000
_cell.length_b   1.000
_cell.length_c   1.000
_cell.angle_alpha   90.00
_cell.angle_beta   90.00
_cell.angle_gamma   90.00
#
_symmetry.space_group_name_H-M   'P 1'
#
loop_
_entity.id
_entity.type
_entity.pdbx_description
1 polymer ?
#
loop_
_entity_poly.entity_id
_entity_poly.type
_entity_poly.pdbx_seq_one_letter_code
_entity_poly.pdbx_strand_id
1 'polypeptide(L)' 'QGQLGGIVKMLETGRNCDEVITQIAAVGKAIDTAAFTLISASLKECIQEGGSDAEAVSAQLQRLFLILA' A
#
# COMPACT_ATOMS: atom_id res chain seq x y z
N GLN A 1 -2.84 -13.61 -15.27
CA GLN A 1 -2.25 -13.71 -13.91
C GLN A 1 -1.63 -12.37 -13.56
N GLY A 2 -1.96 -11.78 -12.41
CA GLY A 2 -1.27 -10.59 -11.89
C GLY A 2 0.04 -10.96 -11.16
N GLN A 3 0.80 -9.97 -10.71
CA GLN A 3 2.09 -10.19 -10.02
C GLN A 3 1.97 -11.14 -8.81
N LEU A 4 0.91 -10.99 -8.00
CA LEU A 4 0.63 -11.89 -6.86
C LEU A 4 0.37 -13.34 -7.31
N GLY A 5 -0.38 -13.54 -8.39
CA GLY A 5 -0.60 -14.87 -8.95
C GLY A 5 0.68 -15.50 -9.50
N GLY A 6 1.62 -14.67 -9.98
CA GLY A 6 2.97 -15.10 -10.32
C GLY A 6 3.73 -15.62 -9.11
N ILE A 7 3.73 -14.86 -8.00
CA ILE A 7 4.39 -15.24 -6.74
C ILE A 7 3.81 -16.53 -6.16
N VAL A 8 2.49 -16.69 -6.15
CA VAL A 8 1.83 -17.93 -5.68
C VAL A 8 2.33 -19.13 -6.48
N LYS A 9 2.40 -19.02 -7.81
CA LYS A 9 2.95 -20.09 -8.65
C LYS A 9 4.43 -20.37 -8.36
N MET A 10 5.24 -19.35 -8.03
CA MET A 10 6.64 -19.54 -7.65
C MET A 10 6.78 -20.38 -6.38
N LEU A 11 5.88 -20.19 -5.42
CA LEU A 11 5.81 -21.00 -4.20
C LEU A 11 5.40 -22.44 -4.51
N GLU A 12 4.33 -22.62 -5.30
CA GLU A 12 3.81 -23.94 -5.69
C GLU A 12 4.83 -24.77 -6.47
N THR A 13 5.63 -24.13 -7.32
CA THR A 13 6.67 -24.80 -8.11
C THR A 13 8.00 -24.96 -7.37
N GLY A 14 8.08 -24.53 -6.10
CA GLY A 14 9.27 -24.72 -5.26
C GLY A 14 10.49 -23.92 -5.73
N ARG A 15 10.30 -22.69 -6.24
CA ARG A 15 11.42 -21.81 -6.62
C ARG A 15 12.27 -21.41 -5.42
N ASN A 16 13.47 -20.90 -5.72
CA ASN A 16 14.40 -20.41 -4.71
C ASN A 16 13.74 -19.32 -3.83
N CYS A 17 13.93 -19.43 -2.51
CA CYS A 17 13.31 -18.55 -1.53
C CYS A 17 13.74 -17.08 -1.70
N ASP A 18 15.00 -16.81 -2.04
CA ASP A 18 15.51 -15.45 -2.22
C ASP A 18 14.85 -14.77 -3.42
N GLU A 19 14.62 -15.52 -4.50
CA GLU A 19 13.87 -15.02 -5.67
C GLU A 19 12.42 -14.68 -5.31
N VAL A 20 11.75 -15.55 -4.55
CA VAL A 20 10.36 -15.34 -4.13
C VAL A 20 10.27 -14.10 -3.23
N ILE A 21 11.16 -13.97 -2.24
CA ILE A 21 11.21 -12.82 -1.32
C ILE A 21 11.50 -11.53 -2.09
N THR A 22 12.38 -11.56 -3.08
CA THR A 22 12.68 -10.40 -3.93
C THR A 22 11.43 -9.93 -4.70
N GLN A 23 10.64 -10.87 -5.25
CA GLN A 23 9.40 -10.53 -5.94
C GLN A 23 8.32 -10.01 -4.98
N ILE A 24 8.20 -10.59 -3.78
CA ILE A 24 7.30 -10.08 -2.74
C ILE A 24 7.67 -8.65 -2.36
N ALA A 25 8.96 -8.36 -2.13
CA ALA A 25 9.43 -7.02 -1.79
C ALA A 25 9.14 -6.00 -2.91
N ALA A 26 9.31 -6.39 -4.17
CA ALA A 26 8.99 -5.54 -5.31
C ALA A 26 7.49 -5.22 -5.39
N VAL A 27 6.62 -6.22 -5.15
CA VAL A 27 5.17 -6.02 -5.12
C VAL A 27 4.75 -5.18 -3.92
N GLY A 28 5.35 -5.40 -2.74
CA GLY A 28 5.13 -4.59 -1.55
C GLY A 28 5.39 -3.11 -1.83
N LYS A 29 6.55 -2.79 -2.41
CA LYS A 29 6.90 -1.41 -2.79
C LYS A 29 5.89 -0.76 -3.76
N ALA A 30 5.36 -1.54 -4.71
CA ALA A 30 4.34 -1.06 -5.64
C ALA A 30 3.02 -0.75 -4.92
N ILE A 31 2.63 -1.61 -3.97
CA ILE A 31 1.45 -1.41 -3.12
C ILE A 31 1.63 -0.17 -2.25
N ASP A 32 2.79 0.00 -1.60
CA ASP A 32 3.09 1.17 -0.77
C ASP A 32 2.94 2.46 -1.59
N THR A 33 3.51 2.48 -2.79
CA THR A 33 3.42 3.64 -3.70
C THR A 33 1.98 3.97 -4.07
N ALA A 34 1.16 2.96 -4.38
CA ALA A 34 -0.25 3.16 -4.70
C ALA A 34 -1.03 3.68 -3.49
N ALA A 35 -0.76 3.14 -2.30
CA ALA A 35 -1.41 3.55 -1.08
C ALA A 35 -1.02 4.98 -0.66
N PHE A 36 0.25 5.36 -0.78
CA PHE A 36 0.70 6.74 -0.57
C PHE A 36 0.00 7.73 -1.51
N THR A 37 -0.15 7.35 -2.77
CA THR A 37 -0.86 8.16 -3.77
C THR A 37 -2.33 8.36 -3.36
N LEU A 38 -2.99 7.29 -2.92
CA LEU A 38 -4.38 7.35 -2.45
C LEU A 38 -4.54 8.24 -1.21
N ILE A 39 -3.69 8.04 -0.19
CA ILE A 39 -3.70 8.86 1.04
C ILE A 39 -3.50 10.34 0.72
N SER A 40 -2.58 10.65 -0.19
CA SER A 40 -2.32 12.02 -0.63
C SER A 40 -3.52 12.65 -1.34
N ALA A 41 -4.22 11.87 -2.17
CA ALA A 41 -5.45 12.31 -2.83
C ALA A 41 -6.57 12.57 -1.81
N SER A 42 -6.80 11.65 -0.86
CA SER A 42 -7.80 11.82 0.20
C SER A 42 -7.51 13.03 1.09
N LEU A 43 -6.24 13.30 1.43
CA LEU A 43 -5.86 14.51 2.17
C LEU A 43 -6.24 15.79 1.41
N LYS A 44 -5.99 15.82 0.09
CA LYS A 44 -6.36 16.97 -0.75
C LYS A 44 -7.87 17.21 -0.75
N GLU A 45 -8.66 16.16 -0.86
CA GLU A 45 -10.13 16.22 -0.81
C GLU A 45 -10.61 16.75 0.55
N CYS A 46 -10.12 16.20 1.67
CA CYS A 46 -10.49 16.65 3.02
C CYS A 46 -10.19 18.14 3.27
N ILE A 47 -9.07 18.65 2.76
CA ILE A 47 -8.71 20.08 2.86
C ILE A 47 -9.64 20.94 1.98
N GLN A 48 -9.97 20.47 0.78
CA GLN A 48 -10.78 21.22 -0.18
C GLN A 48 -12.26 21.31 0.23
N GLU A 49 -12.79 20.30 0.92
CA GLU A 49 -14.19 20.28 1.37
C GLU A 49 -14.47 21.17 2.59
N GLY A 50 -13.46 21.83 3.18
CA GLY A 50 -13.63 22.98 4.07
C GLY A 50 -14.41 22.76 5.38
N GLY A 51 -14.82 21.52 5.68
CA GLY A 51 -15.73 21.21 6.78
C GLY A 51 -15.35 20.00 7.65
N SER A 52 -14.22 19.35 7.37
CA SER A 52 -13.76 18.24 8.22
C SER A 52 -12.94 18.75 9.39
N ASP A 53 -13.26 18.25 10.59
CA ASP A 53 -12.44 18.43 11.78
C ASP A 53 -10.99 18.00 11.47
N ALA A 54 -10.07 18.97 11.48
CA ALA A 54 -8.68 18.76 11.13
C ALA A 54 -8.02 17.68 12.01
N GLU A 55 -8.48 17.54 13.25
CA GLU A 55 -8.00 16.52 14.18
C GLU A 55 -8.48 15.11 13.76
N ALA A 56 -9.74 14.98 13.34
CA ALA A 56 -10.29 13.73 12.82
C ALA A 56 -9.59 13.28 11.52
N VAL A 57 -9.35 14.22 10.59
CA VAL A 57 -8.61 13.94 9.35
C VAL A 57 -7.17 13.53 9.65
N SER A 58 -6.50 14.23 10.55
CA SER A 58 -5.13 13.89 10.97
C SER A 58 -5.06 12.50 11.60
N ALA A 59 -5.99 12.17 12.50
CA ALA A 59 -6.07 10.86 13.14
C ALA A 59 -6.34 9.73 12.12
N GLN A 60 -7.21 9.96 11.14
CA GLN A 60 -7.49 9.00 10.07
C GLN A 60 -6.26 8.75 9.20
N LEU A 61 -5.55 9.82 8.80
CA LEU A 61 -4.34 9.70 7.99
C LEU A 61 -3.21 9.02 8.76
N GLN A 62 -3.03 9.34 10.04
CA GLN A 62 -2.05 8.66 10.90
C GLN A 62 -2.35 7.17 11.00
N ARG A 63 -3.62 6.78 11.16
CA ARG A 63 -4.03 5.36 11.16
C ARG A 63 -3.71 4.67 9.83
N LEU A 64 -3.99 5.32 8.70
CA LEU A 64 -3.69 4.76 7.38
C LEU A 64 -2.19 4.58 7.16
N PHE A 65 -1.37 5.54 7.59
CA PHE A 65 0.08 5.45 7.50
C PHE A 65 0.65 4.29 8.33
N LEU A 66 0.13 4.07 9.54
CA LEU A 66 0.56 2.96 10.41
C LEU A 66 0.20 1.56 9.89
N ILE A 67 -0.81 1.44 9.01
CA ILE A 67 -1.15 0.17 8.35
C ILE A 67 -0.15 -0.15 7.22
N LEU A 68 0.55 0.86 6.71
CA LEU A 68 1.48 0.78 5.58
C LEU A 68 2.95 0.74 5.99
N ALA A 69 3.25 0.98 7.27
CA ALA A 69 4.60 0.94 7.84
C ALA A 69 4.92 -0.42 8.45
#